data_AF-A0A521VFZ7-F1
#
_entry.id   AF-A0A521VFZ7-F1
#
_cell.length_a   1.000
_cell.length_b   1.000
_cell.length_c   1.000
_cell.angle_alpha   90.00
_cell.angle_beta   90.00
_cell.angle_gamma   90.00
#
_symmetry.space_group_name_H-M   'P 1'
#
loop_
_entity.id
_entity.type
_entity.pdbx_description
1 polymer ?
#
loop_
_entity_poly.entity_id
_entity_poly.type
_entity_poly.pdbx_seq_one_letter_code
_entity_poly.pdbx_strand_id
1 'polypeptide(L)'
;MKTLIFFISCMLAAGSLLAQSTEEVTFKSYWHNGFNLTSSDNNFKLLFGGRLQTDWAFFKNDSELDGLFGGLKNGVEFRRARFLARARFTAN
;
A
#
# COMPACT_ATOMS: atom_id res chain seq x y z
N MET A 1 -24.76 46.82 -20.31
CA MET A 1 -24.75 45.34 -20.18
C MET A 1 -23.40 44.72 -20.50
N LYS A 2 -22.77 45.02 -21.65
CA LYS A 2 -21.47 44.45 -22.06
C LYS A 2 -20.33 44.72 -21.05
N THR A 3 -20.29 45.92 -20.48
CA THR A 3 -19.31 46.32 -19.45
C THR A 3 -19.49 45.56 -18.13
N LEU A 4 -20.73 45.28 -17.73
CA LEU A 4 -21.04 44.52 -16.52
C LEU A 4 -20.67 43.04 -16.68
N ILE A 5 -20.95 42.45 -17.85
CA ILE A 5 -20.57 41.06 -18.17
C ILE A 5 -19.04 40.91 -18.21
N PHE A 6 -18.32 41.89 -18.75
CA PHE A 6 -16.86 41.91 -18.75
C PHE A 6 -16.27 41.96 -17.33
N PHE A 7 -16.86 42.77 -16.44
CA PHE A 7 -16.45 42.84 -15.04
C PHE A 7 -16.68 41.53 -14.28
N ILE A 8 -17.83 40.89 -14.46
CA ILE A 8 -18.14 39.59 -13.85
C ILE A 8 -17.19 38.51 -14.36
N SER A 9 -16.89 38.51 -15.67
CA SER A 9 -15.91 37.60 -16.27
C SER A 9 -14.50 37.80 -15.70
N CYS A 10 -14.08 39.05 -15.49
CA CYS A 10 -12.79 39.36 -14.86
C CYS A 10 -12.73 38.90 -13.40
N MET A 11 -13.82 39.07 -12.63
CA MET A 11 -13.86 38.60 -11.24
C MET A 11 -13.85 37.07 -11.13
N LEU A 12 -14.56 36.36 -12.03
CA LEU A 12 -14.49 34.89 -12.09
C LEU A 12 -13.07 34.40 -12.44
N ALA A 13 -12.40 35.06 -13.39
CA ALA A 13 -11.03 34.72 -13.77
C ALA A 13 -9.99 35.04 -12.68
N ALA A 14 -10.19 36.11 -11.90
CA ALA A 14 -9.32 36.43 -10.78
C ALA A 14 -9.48 35.45 -9.61
N GLY A 15 -10.72 34.99 -9.34
CA GLY A 15 -11.00 34.02 -8.29
C GLY A 15 -10.38 32.64 -8.51
N SER A 16 -10.29 32.17 -9.76
CA SER A 16 -9.65 30.89 -10.09
C SER A 16 -8.13 30.91 -9.94
N LEU A 17 -7.49 32.08 -10.09
CA LEU A 17 -6.04 32.24 -9.86
C LEU A 17 -5.69 32.22 -8.37
N LEU A 18 -6.54 32.79 -7.51
CA LEU A 18 -6.35 32.78 -6.05
C LEU A 18 -6.66 31.42 -5.41
N ALA A 19 -7.44 30.57 -6.08
CA ALA A 19 -7.76 29.21 -5.62
C ALA A 19 -6.60 28.21 -5.82
N GLN A 20 -5.59 28.54 -6.62
CA GLN A 20 -4.37 27.75 -6.77
C GLN A 20 -3.32 28.18 -5.74
N SER A 21 -3.60 28.02 -4.44
CA SER A 21 -2.51 27.88 -3.48
C SER A 21 -1.99 26.44 -3.57
N THR A 22 -1.14 26.18 -4.56
CA THR A 22 -0.41 24.91 -4.65
C THR A 22 0.69 24.93 -3.61
N GLU A 23 0.35 24.65 -2.35
CA GLU A 23 1.29 24.09 -1.40
C GLU A 23 2.00 22.93 -2.11
N GLU A 24 3.33 22.96 -2.18
CA GLU A 24 4.08 21.93 -2.88
C GLU A 24 3.90 20.60 -2.13
N VAL A 25 3.10 19.70 -2.69
CA VAL A 25 2.89 18.37 -2.11
C VAL A 25 4.15 17.55 -2.31
N THR A 26 4.93 17.41 -1.24
CA THR A 26 6.12 16.57 -1.22
C THR A 26 5.77 15.17 -0.71
N PHE A 27 6.63 14.19 -1.01
CA PHE A 27 6.45 12.83 -0.51
C PHE A 27 7.60 12.42 0.39
N LYS A 28 7.25 11.86 1.54
CA LYS A 28 8.19 11.17 2.42
C LYS A 28 8.12 9.67 2.14
N SER A 29 9.25 9.07 1.78
CA SER A 29 9.41 7.63 1.68
C SER A 29 10.30 7.08 2.79
N TYR A 30 10.02 5.87 3.23
CA TYR A 30 10.85 5.16 4.22
C TYR A 30 10.59 3.66 4.17
N TRP A 31 11.51 2.88 4.74
CA TRP A 31 11.37 1.43 4.86
C TRP A 31 11.13 1.04 6.32
N HIS A 32 9.99 0.42 6.60
CA HIS A 32 9.66 -0.15 7.91
C HIS A 32 8.69 -1.31 7.72
N ASN A 33 9.21 -2.54 7.78
CA ASN A 33 8.45 -3.77 7.45
C ASN A 33 7.74 -3.71 6.07
N GLY A 34 8.34 -3.00 5.12
CA GLY A 34 7.78 -2.67 3.81
C GLY A 34 8.15 -1.25 3.38
N PHE A 35 7.99 -0.96 2.10
CA PHE A 35 8.10 0.38 1.53
C PHE A 35 6.87 1.21 1.89
N ASN A 36 7.09 2.37 2.50
CA ASN A 36 6.06 3.33 2.85
C ASN A 36 6.30 4.62 2.09
N LEU A 37 5.23 5.23 1.59
CA LEU A 37 5.21 6.53 0.92
C LEU A 37 4.00 7.32 1.45
N THR A 38 4.22 8.56 1.87
CA THR A 38 3.18 9.44 2.42
C THR A 38 3.36 10.85 1.88
N SER A 39 2.28 11.45 1.39
CA SER A 39 2.27 12.87 1.00
C SER A 39 2.35 13.77 2.23
N SER A 40 2.93 14.96 2.07
CA SER A 40 3.08 15.97 3.14
C SER A 40 1.73 16.38 3.75
N ASP A 41 0.69 16.42 2.93
CA ASP A 41 -0.69 16.74 3.33
C ASP A 41 -1.46 15.55 3.95
N ASN A 42 -0.85 14.36 4.04
CA ASN A 42 -1.45 13.10 4.51
C ASN A 42 -2.67 12.59 3.70
N ASN A 43 -3.02 13.21 2.58
CA ASN A 43 -4.13 12.80 1.74
C ASN A 43 -3.82 11.53 0.94
N PHE A 44 -2.54 11.21 0.73
CA PHE A 44 -2.10 10.00 0.05
C PHE A 44 -1.12 9.19 0.91
N LYS A 45 -1.39 7.89 1.04
CA LYS A 45 -0.48 6.93 1.67
C LYS A 45 -0.42 5.65 0.86
N LEU A 46 0.79 5.16 0.57
CA LEU A 46 1.05 3.88 -0.08
C LEU A 46 1.96 3.03 0.81
N LEU A 47 1.59 1.77 1.00
CA LEU A 47 2.40 0.74 1.62
C LEU A 47 2.55 -0.43 0.64
N PHE A 48 3.79 -0.78 0.31
CA PHE A 48 4.14 -1.94 -0.48
C PHE A 48 5.04 -2.86 0.34
N GLY A 49 4.75 -4.16 0.36
CA GLY A 49 5.51 -5.12 1.15
C GLY A 49 5.01 -6.52 0.91
N GLY A 50 5.06 -7.35 1.95
CA GLY A 50 4.68 -8.74 1.82
C GLY A 50 4.97 -9.57 3.05
N ARG A 51 4.82 -10.88 2.89
CA ARG A 51 5.18 -11.87 3.90
C ARG A 51 5.77 -13.10 3.24
N LEU A 52 6.94 -13.51 3.72
CA LEU A 52 7.52 -14.83 3.46
C LEU A 52 7.37 -15.67 4.73
N GLN A 53 6.87 -16.88 4.59
CA GLN A 53 6.80 -17.86 5.67
C GLN A 53 7.36 -19.19 5.18
N THR A 54 8.36 -19.67 5.90
CA THR A 54 9.02 -20.93 5.66
C THR A 54 8.80 -21.81 6.87
N ASP A 55 8.36 -23.05 6.64
CA ASP A 55 8.14 -24.03 7.69
C ASP A 55 9.14 -25.15 7.57
N TRP A 56 9.71 -25.50 8.72
CA TRP A 56 10.67 -26.59 8.86
C TRP A 56 10.02 -27.59 9.80
N ALA A 57 9.79 -28.79 9.31
CA ALA A 57 9.06 -29.80 10.08
C ALA A 57 9.72 -31.17 9.97
N PHE A 58 9.81 -31.81 11.14
CA PHE A 58 10.24 -33.19 11.29
C PHE A 58 9.11 -33.97 11.96
N PHE A 59 8.71 -35.05 11.31
CA PHE A 59 7.64 -35.92 11.75
C PHE A 59 8.18 -37.34 11.91
N LYS A 60 7.60 -38.07 12.86
CA LYS A 60 7.85 -39.49 13.08
C LYS A 60 6.54 -40.13 13.53
N ASN A 61 6.21 -41.26 12.95
CA ASN A 61 5.09 -42.09 13.38
C ASN A 61 5.59 -43.28 14.21
N ASP A 62 4.64 -44.00 14.80
CA ASP A 62 4.91 -45.34 15.30
C ASP A 62 5.23 -46.29 14.13
N SER A 63 6.10 -47.26 14.39
CA SER A 63 6.51 -48.31 13.45
C SER A 63 5.34 -49.09 12.83
N GLU A 64 4.27 -49.35 13.59
CA GLU A 64 3.09 -50.04 13.05
C GLU A 64 2.39 -49.20 11.97
N LEU A 65 2.35 -47.87 12.16
CA LEU A 65 1.74 -46.94 11.22
C LEU A 65 2.63 -46.70 9.99
N ASP A 66 3.95 -46.66 10.17
CA ASP A 66 4.89 -46.58 9.04
C ASP A 66 4.76 -47.81 8.11
N GLY A 67 4.53 -49.00 8.69
CA GLY A 67 4.30 -50.23 7.92
C GLY A 67 3.00 -50.22 7.11
N LEU A 68 1.94 -49.59 7.64
CA LEU A 68 0.62 -49.55 7.01
C LEU A 68 0.45 -48.41 6.00
N PHE A 69 1.03 -47.24 6.27
CA PHE A 69 0.79 -46.00 5.51
C PHE A 69 2.05 -45.40 4.88
N GLY A 70 3.22 -45.98 5.15
CA GLY A 70 4.52 -45.42 4.78
C GLY A 70 5.00 -44.35 5.76
N GLY A 71 6.31 -44.08 5.73
CA GLY A 71 6.93 -43.07 6.58
C GLY A 71 6.51 -41.64 6.24
N LEU A 72 6.35 -40.81 7.27
CA LEU A 72 6.12 -39.37 7.09
C LEU A 72 7.36 -38.67 6.51
N LYS A 73 7.10 -37.62 5.72
CA LYS A 73 8.15 -36.84 5.08
C LYS A 73 8.52 -35.63 5.94
N ASN A 74 9.81 -35.51 6.21
CA ASN A 74 10.40 -34.29 6.77
C ASN A 74 10.71 -33.32 5.63
N GLY A 75 10.71 -32.03 5.93
CA GLY A 75 11.02 -31.06 4.89
C GLY A 75 11.01 -29.62 5.31
N VAL A 76 11.42 -28.80 4.35
CA VAL A 76 11.38 -27.34 4.38
C VAL A 76 10.51 -26.88 3.23
N GLU A 77 9.48 -26.10 3.54
CA GLU A 77 8.53 -25.60 2.55
C GLU A 77 8.24 -24.12 2.73
N PHE A 78 8.02 -23.40 1.63
CA PHE A 78 7.40 -22.08 1.68
C PHE A 78 5.89 -22.26 1.84
N ARG A 79 5.37 -22.02 3.03
CA ARG A 79 3.91 -22.02 3.24
C ARG A 79 3.24 -20.86 2.54
N ARG A 80 3.85 -19.67 2.56
CA ARG A 80 3.29 -18.47 1.91
C ARG A 80 4.41 -17.56 1.44
N ALA A 81 4.31 -17.12 0.19
CA ALA A 81 5.00 -15.94 -0.32
C ALA A 81 3.94 -14.98 -0.86
N ARG A 82 3.71 -13.87 -0.16
CA ARG A 82 2.66 -12.90 -0.52
C ARG A 82 3.26 -11.53 -0.72
N PHE A 83 2.86 -10.86 -1.79
CA PHE A 83 3.03 -9.43 -1.94
C PHE A 83 1.79 -8.71 -1.43
N LEU A 84 1.98 -7.53 -0.86
CA LEU A 84 0.92 -6.66 -0.37
C LEU A 84 1.17 -5.26 -0.90
N ALA A 85 0.15 -4.67 -1.51
CA ALA A 85 0.10 -3.26 -1.85
C ALA A 85 -1.18 -2.67 -1.27
N ARG A 86 -1.07 -1.54 -0.57
CA ARG A 86 -2.19 -0.82 0.02
C ARG A 86 -2.03 0.66 -0.26
N ALA A 87 -3.00 1.25 -0.94
CA ALA A 87 -3.13 2.69 -1.08
C ALA A 87 -4.30 3.19 -0.23
N ARG A 88 -4.17 4.39 0.33
CA ARG A 88 -5.25 5.13 0.97
C ARG A 88 -5.27 6.55 0.42
N PHE A 89 -6.46 7.00 0.04
CA PHE A 89 -6.77 8.36 -0.33
C PHE A 89 -7.74 8.93 0.71
N THR A 90 -7.44 10.10 1.24
CA THR A 90 -8.35 10.85 2.10
C THR A 90 -8.72 12.12 1.34
N ALA A 91 -10.01 12.31 1.09
CA ALA A 91 -10.50 13.60 0.63
C ALA A 91 -10.75 14.46 1.88
N ASN A 92 -10.17 15.66 1.89
CA ASN A 92 -10.52 16.71 2.86
C ASN A 92 -11.78 17.42 2.41
#